data_AF-A0A0C2WBB3-F1
#
_entry.id   AF-A0A0C2WBB3-F1
#
_cell.length_a   1.000
_cell.length_b   1.000
_cell.length_c   1.000
_cell.angle_alpha   90.00
_cell.angle_beta   90.00
_cell.angle_gamma   90.00
#
_symmetry.space_group_name_H-M   'P 1'
#
loop_
_entity.id
_entity.type
_entity.pdbx_description
1 polymer ?
#
loop_
_entity_poly.entity_id
_entity_poly.type
_entity_poly.pdbx_seq_one_letter_code
_entity_poly.pdbx_strand_id
1 'polypeptide(L)'
;MDHDHVVLYLVQCDYTSLENAQYEQVLSLFDIATQERAKRFFHRADAWRFLVGRLLRSVAIQGILKDRTPGSSSNLLLFKETQSGKPYLDSPLPSPALGFNLSHDANAVLLVLREKEDLSLARDIGVDVMRVAIPDGETLLSFIESISITLTTSELDHLRTLASQSDMEASCALFKLWTIKEAYTKALGLGLGFDMKRIQYNFETNVLQVDGSPLVHWRVRSFRFGVESEPTHTHVGAVCYRLDEEETGGLVVSETLTAVRMEIKQLITKMEQMI
;
A
#
# COMPACT_ATOMS: atom_id res chain seq x y z
N MET A 1 21.01 7.36 0.93
CA MET A 1 20.07 7.48 2.06
C MET A 1 18.86 8.20 1.52
N ASP A 2 17.67 7.68 1.77
CA ASP A 2 16.43 8.24 1.25
C ASP A 2 16.16 9.58 1.95
N HIS A 3 16.32 10.70 1.24
CA HIS A 3 16.17 12.04 1.81
C HIS A 3 14.72 12.35 2.22
N ASP A 4 13.76 11.54 1.77
CA ASP A 4 12.33 11.79 1.97
C ASP A 4 11.77 11.19 3.26
N HIS A 5 12.60 10.48 4.04
CA HIS A 5 12.21 9.77 5.27
C HIS A 5 11.02 8.82 5.06
N VAL A 6 10.95 8.17 3.89
CA VAL A 6 9.94 7.18 3.55
C VAL A 6 10.51 5.78 3.74
N VAL A 7 9.81 4.94 4.52
CA VAL A 7 10.18 3.55 4.74
C VAL A 7 9.02 2.66 4.34
N LEU A 8 9.31 1.69 3.48
CA LEU A 8 8.36 0.68 3.05
C LEU A 8 8.65 -0.63 3.77
N TYR A 9 7.63 -1.24 4.35
CA TYR A 9 7.67 -2.55 4.98
C TYR A 9 6.84 -3.53 4.17
N LEU A 10 7.31 -4.77 4.09
CA LEU A 10 6.64 -5.87 3.40
C LEU A 10 6.55 -7.09 4.31
N VAL A 11 5.36 -7.67 4.38
CA VAL A 11 5.13 -9.05 4.86
C VAL A 11 4.62 -9.87 3.69
N GLN A 12 5.27 -10.98 3.40
CA GLN A 12 4.74 -12.00 2.50
C GLN A 12 4.31 -13.21 3.33
N CYS A 13 3.08 -13.67 3.17
CA CYS A 13 2.54 -14.75 3.98
C CYS A 13 1.63 -15.64 3.14
N ASP A 14 1.95 -16.94 3.13
CA ASP A 14 1.05 -17.97 2.62
C ASP A 14 -0.02 -18.28 3.66
N TYR A 15 -1.18 -17.63 3.51
CA TYR A 15 -2.31 -17.79 4.41
C TYR A 15 -2.95 -19.18 4.38
N THR A 16 -2.66 -20.00 3.37
CA THR A 16 -3.19 -21.38 3.27
C THR A 16 -2.47 -22.32 4.22
N SER A 17 -1.24 -21.98 4.61
CA SER A 17 -0.41 -22.76 5.54
C SER A 17 -0.66 -22.46 7.02
N LEU A 18 -1.48 -21.43 7.33
CA LEU A 18 -1.68 -20.97 8.70
C LEU A 18 -2.76 -21.76 9.43
N GLU A 19 -2.43 -22.20 10.65
CA GLU A 19 -3.33 -22.99 11.47
C GLU A 19 -4.39 -22.13 12.16
N ASN A 20 -5.56 -22.73 12.47
CA ASN A 20 -6.62 -22.03 13.20
C ASN A 20 -6.18 -21.56 14.59
N ALA A 21 -5.33 -22.33 15.28
CA ALA A 21 -4.80 -21.93 16.59
C ALA A 21 -3.99 -20.63 16.51
N GLN A 22 -3.18 -20.46 15.45
CA GLN A 22 -2.43 -19.23 15.21
C GLN A 22 -3.35 -18.05 14.94
N TYR A 23 -4.45 -18.27 14.20
CA TYR A 23 -5.43 -17.20 13.99
C TYR A 23 -6.07 -16.75 15.31
N GLU A 24 -6.54 -17.67 16.14
CA GLU A 24 -7.17 -17.32 17.42
C GLU A 24 -6.19 -16.61 18.35
N GLN A 25 -4.92 -17.06 18.38
CA GLN A 25 -3.85 -16.36 19.09
C GLN A 25 -3.73 -14.91 18.59
N VAL A 26 -3.57 -14.69 17.29
CA VAL A 26 -3.43 -13.34 16.72
C VAL A 26 -4.67 -12.48 16.95
N LEU A 27 -5.86 -13.07 16.80
CA LEU A 27 -7.13 -12.40 17.01
C LEU A 27 -7.23 -11.86 18.45
N SER A 28 -6.77 -12.66 19.43
CA SER A 28 -6.79 -12.29 20.85
C SER A 28 -5.89 -11.10 21.22
N LEU A 29 -4.93 -10.74 20.36
CA LEU A 29 -4.04 -9.59 20.56
C LEU A 29 -4.73 -8.24 20.28
N PHE A 30 -5.95 -8.25 19.74
CA PHE A 30 -6.67 -7.04 19.34
C PHE A 30 -7.93 -6.81 20.16
N ASP A 31 -8.41 -5.56 20.15
CA ASP A 31 -9.67 -5.18 20.78
C ASP A 31 -10.89 -5.89 20.15
N ILE A 32 -11.99 -5.97 20.91
CA ILE A 32 -13.21 -6.66 20.49
C ILE A 32 -13.72 -6.12 19.14
N ALA A 33 -13.62 -4.81 18.90
CA ALA A 33 -14.05 -4.22 17.64
C ALA A 33 -13.25 -4.74 16.43
N THR A 34 -11.92 -4.87 16.56
CA THR A 34 -11.06 -5.49 15.54
C THR A 34 -11.37 -6.97 15.39
N GLN A 35 -11.59 -7.68 16.50
CA GLN A 35 -11.92 -9.11 16.45
C GLN A 35 -13.21 -9.36 15.67
N GLU A 36 -14.26 -8.59 15.97
CA GLU A 36 -15.54 -8.67 15.27
C GLU A 36 -15.43 -8.27 13.81
N ARG A 37 -14.61 -7.27 13.46
CA ARG A 37 -14.34 -6.91 12.06
C ARG A 37 -13.62 -8.04 11.32
N ALA A 38 -12.62 -8.67 11.94
CA ALA A 38 -11.89 -9.78 11.35
C ALA A 38 -12.80 -10.99 11.08
N LYS A 39 -13.74 -11.29 11.99
CA LYS A 39 -14.71 -12.39 11.84
C LYS A 39 -15.76 -12.17 10.74
N ARG A 40 -15.96 -10.92 10.28
CA ARG A 40 -16.94 -10.58 9.21
C ARG A 40 -16.42 -10.85 7.80
N PHE A 41 -15.12 -11.05 7.62
CA PHE A 41 -14.59 -11.38 6.29
C PHE A 41 -15.09 -12.74 5.84
N PHE A 42 -15.59 -12.80 4.60
CA PHE A 42 -16.07 -14.04 4.00
C PHE A 42 -14.92 -15.02 3.76
N HIS A 43 -13.78 -14.52 3.24
CA HIS A 43 -12.59 -15.33 3.04
C HIS A 43 -11.60 -15.18 4.19
N ARG A 44 -11.05 -16.32 4.62
CA ARG A 44 -10.06 -16.40 5.70
C ARG A 44 -8.78 -15.61 5.39
N ALA A 45 -8.35 -15.60 4.13
CA ALA A 45 -7.19 -14.85 3.68
C ALA A 45 -7.37 -13.33 3.89
N ASP A 46 -8.58 -12.80 3.69
CA ASP A 46 -8.84 -11.37 3.90
C ASP A 46 -8.79 -10.99 5.38
N ALA A 47 -9.33 -11.85 6.26
CA ALA A 47 -9.20 -11.67 7.69
C ALA A 47 -7.72 -11.63 8.12
N TRP A 48 -6.89 -12.52 7.56
CA TRP A 48 -5.46 -12.52 7.82
C TRP A 48 -4.75 -11.28 7.31
N ARG A 49 -4.98 -10.85 6.06
CA ARG A 49 -4.40 -9.60 5.52
C ARG A 49 -4.75 -8.40 6.39
N PHE A 50 -5.99 -8.32 6.86
CA PHE A 50 -6.45 -7.30 7.79
C PHE A 50 -5.68 -7.33 9.12
N LEU A 51 -5.56 -8.50 9.75
CA LEU A 51 -4.85 -8.65 11.03
C LEU A 51 -3.34 -8.38 10.89
N VAL A 52 -2.70 -8.92 9.84
CA VAL A 52 -1.28 -8.71 9.54
C VAL A 52 -0.99 -7.23 9.28
N GLY A 53 -1.85 -6.53 8.54
CA GLY A 53 -1.71 -5.08 8.34
C GLY A 53 -1.75 -4.30 9.66
N ARG A 54 -2.63 -4.69 10.59
CA ARG A 54 -2.69 -4.07 11.93
C ARG A 54 -1.47 -4.42 12.79
N LEU A 55 -1.00 -5.66 12.76
CA LEU A 55 0.22 -6.08 13.46
C LEU A 55 1.43 -5.30 12.94
N LEU A 56 1.63 -5.30 11.62
CA LEU A 56 2.74 -4.63 10.95
C LEU A 56 2.77 -3.14 11.31
N ARG A 57 1.61 -2.47 11.21
CA ARG A 57 1.45 -1.07 11.61
C ARG A 57 1.84 -0.83 13.07
N SER A 58 1.26 -1.58 14.01
CA SER A 58 1.50 -1.36 15.43
C SER A 58 2.97 -1.61 15.80
N VAL A 59 3.55 -2.71 15.31
CA VAL A 59 4.95 -3.07 15.59
C VAL A 59 5.93 -2.08 14.98
N ALA A 60 5.73 -1.67 13.72
CA ALA A 60 6.63 -0.73 13.05
C ALA A 60 6.59 0.66 13.71
N ILE A 61 5.40 1.19 13.99
CA ILE A 61 5.24 2.49 14.64
C ILE A 61 5.80 2.45 16.06
N GLN A 62 5.52 1.40 16.85
CA GLN A 62 6.07 1.30 18.20
C GLN A 62 7.61 1.22 18.18
N GLY A 63 8.19 0.49 17.23
CA GLY A 63 9.64 0.41 17.05
C GLY A 63 10.25 1.79 16.88
N ILE A 64 9.73 2.58 15.94
CA ILE A 64 10.18 3.96 15.70
C ILE A 64 10.05 4.82 16.97
N LEU A 65 8.92 4.75 17.68
CA LEU A 65 8.70 5.55 18.88
C LEU A 65 9.65 5.16 20.03
N LYS A 66 9.93 3.86 20.20
CA LYS A 66 10.88 3.36 21.19
C LYS A 66 12.31 3.81 20.89
N ASP A 67 12.72 3.76 19.63
CA ASP A 67 14.06 4.18 19.21
C ASP A 67 14.28 5.68 19.44
N ARG A 68 13.23 6.50 19.29
CA ARG A 68 13.29 7.95 19.55
C ARG A 68 13.27 8.32 21.03
N THR A 69 12.58 7.53 21.86
CA THR A 69 12.43 7.81 23.29
C THR A 69 12.81 6.59 24.15
N PRO A 70 14.10 6.20 24.16
CA PRO A 70 14.55 5.07 24.96
C PRO A 70 14.21 5.28 26.44
N GLY A 71 13.47 4.34 27.04
CA GLY A 71 13.06 4.39 28.45
C GLY A 71 11.69 5.01 28.71
N SER A 72 11.00 5.55 27.70
CA SER A 72 9.58 5.88 27.84
C SER A 72 8.76 4.60 27.95
N SER A 73 7.80 4.56 28.89
CA SER A 73 6.82 3.47 28.97
C SER A 73 6.11 3.31 27.62
N SER A 74 5.80 2.06 27.25
CA SER A 74 5.07 1.75 26.01
C SER A 74 3.76 2.53 25.98
N ASN A 75 3.71 3.61 25.20
CA ASN A 75 2.48 4.37 25.04
C ASN A 75 1.49 3.52 24.23
N LEU A 76 0.26 3.42 24.72
CA LEU A 76 -0.82 2.77 23.98
C LEU A 76 -1.05 3.54 22.67
N LEU A 77 -0.87 2.87 21.54
CA LEU A 77 -1.12 3.45 20.23
C LEU A 77 -2.62 3.54 19.98
N LEU A 78 -3.12 4.76 19.79
CA LEU A 78 -4.50 5.01 19.41
C LEU A 78 -4.55 5.37 17.92
N PHE A 79 -5.35 4.61 17.18
CA PHE A 79 -5.58 4.83 15.77
C PHE A 79 -7.03 5.23 15.53
N LYS A 80 -7.24 6.18 14.64
CA LYS A 80 -8.56 6.58 14.14
C LYS A 80 -8.59 6.51 12.63
N GLU A 81 -9.78 6.64 12.06
CA GLU A 81 -9.99 6.71 10.61
C GLU A 81 -10.50 8.09 10.24
N THR A 82 -10.11 8.60 9.07
CA THR A 82 -10.71 9.80 8.46
C THR A 82 -12.13 9.48 7.98
N GLN A 83 -12.87 10.49 7.51
CA GLN A 83 -14.21 10.30 6.95
C GLN A 83 -14.24 9.33 5.75
N SER A 84 -13.15 9.24 4.99
CA SER A 84 -12.98 8.32 3.86
C SER A 84 -12.44 6.94 4.27
N GLY A 85 -12.25 6.70 5.57
CA GLY A 85 -11.74 5.43 6.10
C GLY A 85 -10.22 5.29 6.14
N LYS A 86 -9.45 6.32 5.72
CA LYS A 86 -7.98 6.27 5.81
C LYS A 86 -7.54 6.29 7.28
N PRO A 87 -6.83 5.27 7.77
CA PRO A 87 -6.38 5.22 9.16
C PRO A 87 -5.21 6.20 9.42
N TYR A 88 -5.15 6.76 10.63
CA TYR A 88 -4.06 7.63 11.09
C TYR A 88 -3.74 7.40 12.57
N LEU A 89 -2.52 7.76 12.98
CA LEU A 89 -2.09 7.74 14.38
C LEU A 89 -2.66 8.98 15.08
N ASP A 90 -3.48 8.75 16.09
CA ASP A 90 -4.15 9.79 16.90
C ASP A 90 -3.36 10.09 18.17
N SER A 91 -2.76 9.07 18.79
CA SER A 91 -1.90 9.23 19.95
C SER A 91 -0.87 8.08 20.07
N PRO A 92 0.38 8.35 20.49
CA PRO A 92 0.95 9.68 20.70
C PRO A 92 1.13 10.42 19.36
N LEU A 93 1.25 11.74 19.40
CA LEU A 93 1.65 12.55 18.24
C LEU A 93 3.17 12.78 18.30
N PRO A 94 3.98 12.00 17.58
CA PRO A 94 5.42 12.16 17.63
C PRO A 94 5.89 13.43 16.93
N SER A 95 7.09 13.89 17.30
CA SER A 95 7.88 14.88 16.57
C SER A 95 9.19 14.22 16.12
N PRO A 96 9.55 14.23 14.83
CA PRO A 96 8.72 14.64 13.69
C PRO A 96 7.43 13.82 13.57
N ALA A 97 6.40 14.40 12.96
CA ALA A 97 5.12 13.76 12.74
C ALA A 97 5.25 12.52 11.85
N LEU A 98 4.43 11.51 12.14
CA LEU A 98 4.45 10.22 11.45
C LEU A 98 3.12 10.00 10.73
N GLY A 99 3.19 9.77 9.43
CA GLY A 99 2.06 9.30 8.64
C GLY A 99 2.32 7.92 8.06
N PHE A 100 1.25 7.24 7.69
CA PHE A 100 1.33 5.89 7.15
C PHE A 100 0.19 5.57 6.19
N ASN A 101 0.41 4.54 5.38
CA ASN A 101 -0.65 3.91 4.61
C ASN A 101 -0.41 2.41 4.46
N LEU A 102 -1.48 1.64 4.30
CA LEU A 102 -1.45 0.19 4.18
C LEU A 102 -2.07 -0.21 2.83
N SER A 103 -1.52 -1.24 2.21
CA SER A 103 -2.20 -1.96 1.13
C SER A 103 -1.86 -3.44 1.20
N HIS A 104 -2.74 -4.28 0.66
CA HIS A 104 -2.53 -5.71 0.63
C HIS A 104 -3.20 -6.31 -0.60
N ASP A 105 -2.56 -7.31 -1.19
CA ASP A 105 -3.17 -8.15 -2.21
C ASP A 105 -2.48 -9.51 -2.25
N ALA A 106 -3.22 -10.54 -2.64
CA ALA A 106 -2.76 -11.92 -2.65
C ALA A 106 -2.02 -12.32 -1.36
N ASN A 107 -0.71 -12.53 -1.39
CA ASN A 107 0.08 -12.92 -0.24
C ASN A 107 0.92 -11.79 0.35
N ALA A 108 0.78 -10.56 -0.14
CA ALA A 108 1.58 -9.40 0.26
C ALA A 108 0.76 -8.41 1.11
N VAL A 109 1.37 -7.91 2.18
CA VAL A 109 0.90 -6.76 2.96
C VAL A 109 2.02 -5.73 3.01
N LEU A 110 1.73 -4.51 2.54
CA LEU A 110 2.61 -3.36 2.58
C LEU A 110 2.17 -2.36 3.64
N LEU A 111 3.15 -1.80 4.34
CA LEU A 111 3.01 -0.60 5.14
C LEU A 111 4.05 0.40 4.67
N VAL A 112 3.60 1.59 4.27
CA VAL A 112 4.52 2.71 4.08
C VAL A 112 4.42 3.65 5.27
N LEU A 113 5.56 4.12 5.76
CA LEU A 113 5.71 5.10 6.83
C LEU A 113 6.48 6.30 6.31
N ARG A 114 6.10 7.49 6.78
CA ARG A 114 6.81 8.72 6.45
C ARG A 114 6.88 9.66 7.63
N GLU A 115 8.06 10.24 7.82
CA GLU A 115 8.32 11.25 8.83
C GLU A 115 8.44 12.64 8.19
N LYS A 116 7.69 13.61 8.72
CA LYS A 116 7.79 15.03 8.34
C LYS A 116 7.49 15.90 9.55
N GLU A 117 8.06 17.11 9.59
CA GLU A 117 7.72 18.08 10.63
C GLU A 117 6.24 18.49 10.54
N ASP A 118 5.74 18.69 9.32
CA ASP A 118 4.34 18.99 9.08
C ASP A 118 3.47 17.72 9.06
N LEU A 119 2.45 17.69 9.92
CA LEU A 119 1.54 16.55 10.06
C LEU A 119 0.72 16.28 8.78
N SER A 120 0.37 17.31 8.02
CA SER A 120 -0.37 17.15 6.76
C SER A 120 0.52 16.48 5.71
N LEU A 121 1.77 16.92 5.56
CA LEU A 121 2.74 16.30 4.66
C LEU A 121 3.08 14.87 5.08
N ALA A 122 3.20 14.60 6.39
CA ALA A 122 3.40 13.24 6.88
C ALA A 122 2.24 12.33 6.45
N ARG A 123 0.99 12.82 6.54
CA ARG A 123 -0.24 12.07 6.22
C ARG A 123 -0.55 11.95 4.74
N ASP A 124 0.00 12.81 3.89
CA ASP A 124 -0.11 12.73 2.44
C ASP A 124 0.85 11.71 1.87
N ILE A 125 0.60 10.47 2.25
CA ILE A 125 1.27 9.28 1.77
C ILE A 125 0.26 8.17 1.50
N GLY A 126 0.49 7.43 0.41
CA GLY A 126 -0.31 6.30 -0.03
C GLY A 126 0.58 5.20 -0.57
N VAL A 127 0.15 3.95 -0.42
CA VAL A 127 0.78 2.78 -1.03
C VAL A 127 -0.29 1.90 -1.64
N ASP A 128 0.03 1.29 -2.77
CA ASP A 128 -0.78 0.22 -3.34
C ASP A 128 0.06 -0.94 -3.85
N VAL A 129 -0.54 -2.13 -3.87
CA VAL A 129 0.09 -3.36 -4.35
C VAL A 129 -0.96 -4.27 -4.96
N MET A 130 -0.63 -4.88 -6.08
CA MET A 130 -1.45 -5.90 -6.73
C MET A 130 -0.58 -7.02 -7.29
N ARG A 131 -1.05 -8.25 -7.17
CA ARG A 131 -0.54 -9.39 -7.91
C ARG A 131 -0.99 -9.25 -9.36
N VAL A 132 -0.05 -9.41 -10.29
CA VAL A 132 -0.34 -9.44 -11.72
C VAL A 132 -1.03 -10.76 -12.05
N ALA A 133 -2.36 -10.75 -12.03
CA ALA A 133 -3.19 -11.92 -12.32
C ALA A 133 -4.53 -11.48 -12.88
N ILE A 134 -4.87 -11.96 -14.08
CA ILE A 134 -6.21 -11.79 -14.66
C ILE A 134 -7.15 -12.80 -13.99
N PRO A 135 -8.39 -12.41 -13.63
CA PRO A 135 -9.35 -13.33 -13.04
C PRO A 135 -9.60 -14.58 -13.89
N ASP A 136 -9.82 -15.72 -13.22
CA ASP A 136 -10.11 -16.97 -13.90
C ASP A 136 -11.38 -16.85 -14.77
N GLY A 137 -11.28 -17.30 -16.01
CA GLY A 137 -12.40 -17.24 -16.97
C GLY A 137 -12.54 -15.90 -17.70
N GLU A 138 -11.66 -14.92 -17.44
CA GLU A 138 -11.57 -13.69 -18.21
C GLU A 138 -10.35 -13.67 -19.14
N THR A 139 -10.49 -12.94 -20.25
CA THR A 139 -9.35 -12.56 -21.09
C THR A 139 -8.79 -11.23 -20.61
N LEU A 140 -7.52 -10.94 -20.88
CA LEU A 140 -6.95 -9.64 -20.58
C LEU A 140 -7.77 -8.49 -21.21
N LEU A 141 -8.17 -8.63 -22.47
CA LEU A 141 -8.96 -7.61 -23.15
C LEU A 141 -10.32 -7.39 -22.48
N SER A 142 -11.06 -8.46 -22.16
CA SER A 142 -12.34 -8.31 -21.44
C SER A 142 -12.18 -7.64 -20.09
N PHE A 143 -11.08 -7.94 -19.38
CA PHE A 143 -10.76 -7.30 -18.11
C PHE A 143 -10.41 -5.81 -18.28
N ILE A 144 -9.62 -5.44 -19.29
CA ILE A 144 -9.33 -4.03 -19.62
C ILE A 144 -10.63 -3.27 -19.92
N GLU A 145 -11.53 -3.86 -20.71
CA GLU A 145 -12.81 -3.22 -21.04
C GLU A 145 -13.71 -3.02 -19.81
N SER A 146 -13.72 -3.99 -18.87
CA SER A 146 -14.55 -3.91 -17.67
C SER A 146 -14.13 -2.76 -16.74
N ILE A 147 -12.84 -2.38 -16.75
CA ILE A 147 -12.31 -1.25 -15.97
C ILE A 147 -12.12 0.02 -16.79
N SER A 148 -12.51 0.06 -18.07
CA SER A 148 -12.32 1.21 -18.96
C SER A 148 -12.91 2.53 -18.44
N ILE A 149 -13.89 2.46 -17.52
CA ILE A 149 -14.47 3.64 -16.87
C ILE A 149 -13.48 4.38 -15.96
N THR A 150 -12.39 3.73 -15.51
CA THR A 150 -11.34 4.33 -14.68
C THR A 150 -10.10 4.76 -15.49
N LEU A 151 -10.13 4.53 -16.80
CA LEU A 151 -9.00 4.78 -17.71
C LEU A 151 -9.28 5.97 -18.62
N THR A 152 -8.24 6.75 -18.90
CA THR A 152 -8.27 7.75 -19.97
C THR A 152 -8.22 7.05 -21.32
N THR A 153 -8.63 7.75 -22.39
CA THR A 153 -8.57 7.21 -23.76
C THR A 153 -7.14 6.81 -24.14
N SER A 154 -6.15 7.65 -23.80
CA SER A 154 -4.74 7.35 -24.10
C SER A 154 -4.22 6.11 -23.36
N GLU A 155 -4.62 5.90 -22.11
CA GLU A 155 -4.21 4.71 -21.34
C GLU A 155 -4.88 3.45 -21.91
N LEU A 156 -6.17 3.53 -22.23
CA LEU A 156 -6.93 2.42 -22.80
C LEU A 156 -6.36 1.97 -24.15
N ASP A 157 -6.06 2.91 -25.04
CA ASP A 157 -5.49 2.61 -26.36
C ASP A 157 -4.07 2.02 -26.25
N HIS A 158 -3.25 2.54 -25.31
CA HIS A 158 -1.94 1.97 -25.02
C HIS A 158 -2.04 0.53 -24.52
N LEU A 159 -2.93 0.25 -23.57
CA LEU A 159 -3.14 -1.09 -23.01
C LEU A 159 -3.66 -2.08 -24.06
N ARG A 160 -4.59 -1.66 -24.93
CA ARG A 160 -5.06 -2.47 -26.07
C ARG A 160 -3.93 -2.79 -27.04
N THR A 161 -3.06 -1.82 -27.31
CA THR A 161 -1.89 -2.01 -28.18
C THR A 161 -0.94 -3.05 -27.58
N LEU A 162 -0.60 -2.93 -26.30
CA LEU A 162 0.22 -3.92 -25.61
C LEU A 162 -0.46 -5.29 -25.59
N ALA A 163 -1.76 -5.37 -25.32
CA ALA A 163 -2.51 -6.63 -25.27
C ALA A 163 -2.51 -7.35 -26.64
N SER A 164 -2.40 -6.63 -27.75
CA SER A 164 -2.23 -7.23 -29.08
C SER A 164 -0.85 -7.85 -29.32
N GLN A 165 0.14 -7.52 -28.47
CA GLN A 165 1.54 -7.92 -28.60
C GLN A 165 1.91 -8.98 -27.55
N SER A 166 1.55 -8.76 -26.28
CA SER A 166 1.91 -9.62 -25.15
C SER A 166 0.96 -9.42 -23.96
N ASP A 167 0.22 -10.47 -23.61
CA ASP A 167 -0.68 -10.47 -22.44
C ASP A 167 0.07 -10.18 -21.14
N MET A 168 1.31 -10.67 -21.01
CA MET A 168 2.11 -10.48 -19.80
C MET A 168 2.53 -9.02 -19.64
N GLU A 169 3.04 -8.39 -20.71
CA GLU A 169 3.48 -6.98 -20.68
C GLU A 169 2.28 -6.05 -20.44
N ALA A 170 1.17 -6.31 -21.12
CA ALA A 170 -0.04 -5.54 -20.96
C ALA A 170 -0.67 -5.70 -19.57
N SER A 171 -0.66 -6.91 -19.00
CA SER A 171 -1.09 -7.14 -17.61
C SER A 171 -0.19 -6.36 -16.64
N CYS A 172 1.13 -6.44 -16.81
CA CYS A 172 2.07 -5.68 -15.96
C CYS A 172 1.83 -4.17 -16.07
N ALA A 173 1.61 -3.65 -17.28
CA ALA A 173 1.30 -2.24 -17.51
C ALA A 173 -0.02 -1.82 -16.88
N LEU A 174 -1.06 -2.65 -16.98
CA LEU A 174 -2.38 -2.43 -16.40
C LEU A 174 -2.32 -2.32 -14.87
N PHE A 175 -1.74 -3.32 -14.20
CA PHE A 175 -1.66 -3.32 -12.75
C PHE A 175 -0.67 -2.25 -12.24
N LYS A 176 0.40 -1.94 -12.98
CA LYS A 176 1.28 -0.80 -12.67
C LYS A 176 0.50 0.52 -12.71
N LEU A 177 -0.30 0.73 -13.74
CA LEU A 177 -1.15 1.91 -13.86
C LEU A 177 -2.13 2.00 -12.70
N TRP A 178 -2.83 0.90 -12.40
CA TRP A 178 -3.78 0.83 -11.31
C TRP A 178 -3.14 1.22 -9.98
N THR A 179 -2.03 0.57 -9.64
CA THR A 179 -1.32 0.81 -8.37
C THR A 179 -0.80 2.25 -8.26
N ILE A 180 -0.35 2.86 -9.36
CA ILE A 180 0.03 4.29 -9.39
C ILE A 180 -1.17 5.18 -9.04
N LYS A 181 -2.32 4.97 -9.70
CA LYS A 181 -3.54 5.76 -9.48
C LYS A 181 -4.05 5.59 -8.04
N GLU A 182 -4.14 4.36 -7.56
CA GLU A 182 -4.56 4.03 -6.20
C GLU A 182 -3.61 4.58 -5.13
N ALA A 183 -2.29 4.49 -5.33
CA ALA A 183 -1.35 5.05 -4.38
C ALA A 183 -1.53 6.58 -4.25
N TYR A 184 -1.78 7.28 -5.36
CA TYR A 184 -2.05 8.72 -5.34
C TYR A 184 -3.40 9.06 -4.66
N THR A 185 -4.48 8.38 -5.00
CA THR A 185 -5.80 8.63 -4.38
C THR A 185 -5.82 8.28 -2.88
N LYS A 186 -5.11 7.22 -2.48
CA LYS A 186 -4.85 6.89 -1.07
C LYS A 186 -4.02 7.95 -0.37
N ALA A 187 -3.04 8.55 -1.05
CA ALA A 187 -2.26 9.65 -0.50
C ALA A 187 -3.14 10.87 -0.20
N LEU A 188 -4.01 11.25 -1.14
CA LEU A 188 -5.00 12.32 -0.95
C LEU A 188 -6.04 12.01 0.14
N GLY A 189 -6.28 10.73 0.45
CA GLY A 189 -7.27 10.32 1.44
C GLY A 189 -8.70 10.59 1.01
N LEU A 190 -8.99 10.59 -0.29
CA LEU A 190 -10.34 10.83 -0.83
C LEU A 190 -11.16 9.53 -1.03
N GLY A 191 -10.53 8.37 -0.88
CA GLY A 191 -11.18 7.06 -1.05
C GLY A 191 -11.72 6.85 -2.47
N LEU A 192 -12.77 6.03 -2.58
CA LEU A 192 -13.43 5.68 -3.85
C LEU A 192 -14.17 6.86 -4.53
N GLY A 193 -14.24 8.02 -3.88
CA GLY A 193 -14.92 9.20 -4.43
C GLY A 193 -14.09 9.98 -5.46
N PHE A 194 -12.83 9.62 -5.66
CA PHE A 194 -11.97 10.28 -6.64
C PHE A 194 -12.14 9.65 -8.03
N ASP A 195 -12.46 10.47 -9.03
CA ASP A 195 -12.55 10.03 -10.42
C ASP A 195 -11.16 9.73 -10.99
N MET A 196 -10.85 8.44 -11.15
CA MET A 196 -9.58 7.96 -11.69
C MET A 196 -9.28 8.45 -13.12
N LYS A 197 -10.29 8.87 -13.90
CA LYS A 197 -10.08 9.47 -15.24
C LYS A 197 -9.43 10.83 -15.19
N ARG A 198 -9.46 11.52 -14.05
CA ARG A 198 -8.73 12.77 -13.85
C ARG A 198 -7.22 12.56 -13.84
N ILE A 199 -6.77 11.35 -13.49
CA ILE A 199 -5.36 10.98 -13.51
C ILE A 199 -5.04 10.36 -14.86
N GLN A 200 -4.01 10.89 -15.53
CA GLN A 200 -3.46 10.34 -16.76
C GLN A 200 -1.99 9.99 -16.55
N TYR A 201 -1.64 8.74 -16.80
CA TYR A 201 -0.25 8.29 -16.85
C TYR A 201 0.19 8.10 -18.30
N ASN A 202 1.29 8.74 -18.67
CA ASN A 202 1.92 8.55 -19.97
C ASN A 202 3.07 7.53 -19.84
N PHE A 203 2.89 6.36 -20.46
CA PHE A 203 3.84 5.24 -20.39
C PHE A 203 5.19 5.53 -21.08
N GLU A 204 5.23 6.42 -22.07
CA GLU A 204 6.44 6.75 -22.83
C GLU A 204 7.33 7.74 -22.06
N THR A 205 6.72 8.79 -21.53
CA THR A 205 7.41 9.88 -20.83
C THR A 205 7.53 9.64 -19.33
N ASN A 206 6.82 8.64 -18.80
CA ASN A 206 6.67 8.39 -17.37
C ASN A 206 6.12 9.61 -16.60
N VAL A 207 5.26 10.42 -17.23
CA VAL A 207 4.65 11.59 -16.58
C VAL A 207 3.26 11.23 -16.07
N LEU A 208 2.97 11.61 -14.82
CA LEU A 208 1.63 11.57 -14.24
C LEU A 208 1.02 12.98 -14.29
N GLN A 209 -0.20 13.07 -14.77
CA GLN A 209 -0.96 14.31 -14.87
C GLN A 209 -2.28 14.18 -14.13
N VAL A 210 -2.76 15.29 -13.58
CA VAL A 210 -4.11 15.41 -13.02
C VAL A 210 -4.78 16.62 -13.67
N ASP A 211 -5.97 16.41 -14.24
CA ASP A 211 -6.72 17.44 -14.98
C ASP A 211 -5.88 18.14 -16.06
N GLY A 212 -5.05 17.38 -16.77
CA GLY A 212 -4.18 17.86 -17.85
C GLY A 212 -2.89 18.57 -17.38
N SER A 213 -2.69 18.77 -16.07
CA SER A 213 -1.48 19.38 -15.52
C SER A 213 -0.52 18.32 -14.97
N PRO A 214 0.79 18.43 -15.21
CA PRO A 214 1.77 17.56 -14.55
C PRO A 214 1.62 17.59 -13.03
N LEU A 215 1.73 16.42 -12.41
CA LEU A 215 1.60 16.28 -10.96
C LEU A 215 2.86 16.82 -10.27
N VAL A 216 2.88 18.14 -10.02
CA VAL A 216 3.94 18.85 -9.30
C VAL A 216 3.82 18.67 -7.79
N HIS A 217 4.94 18.72 -7.08
CA HIS A 217 5.03 18.50 -5.62
C HIS A 217 4.53 17.13 -5.13
N TRP A 218 4.46 16.13 -6.00
CA TRP A 218 4.22 14.74 -5.58
C TRP A 218 5.26 13.83 -6.17
N ARG A 219 5.72 12.87 -5.37
CA ARG A 219 6.60 11.81 -5.83
C ARG A 219 5.82 10.51 -5.85
N VAL A 220 5.94 9.79 -6.96
CA VAL A 220 5.42 8.43 -7.09
C VAL A 220 6.60 7.51 -7.32
N ARG A 221 6.67 6.39 -6.61
CA ARG A 221 7.68 5.34 -6.78
C ARG A 221 6.98 4.03 -7.09
N SER A 222 7.01 3.60 -8.35
CA SER A 222 6.53 2.26 -8.72
C SER A 222 7.62 1.22 -8.48
N PHE A 223 7.25 -0.02 -8.18
CA PHE A 223 8.16 -1.16 -7.99
C PHE A 223 7.50 -2.48 -8.39
N ARG A 224 8.33 -3.51 -8.56
CA ARG A 224 7.89 -4.90 -8.75
C ARG A 224 8.70 -5.84 -7.86
N PHE A 225 8.10 -6.97 -7.48
CA PHE A 225 8.76 -8.03 -6.74
C PHE A 225 8.04 -9.37 -6.91
N GLY A 226 8.79 -10.46 -6.83
CA GLY A 226 8.25 -11.82 -6.84
C GLY A 226 7.93 -12.34 -5.43
N VAL A 227 7.37 -13.55 -5.39
CA VAL A 227 7.20 -14.34 -4.18
C VAL A 227 8.15 -15.53 -4.27
N GLU A 228 8.96 -15.77 -3.23
CA GLU A 228 9.91 -16.90 -3.23
C GLU A 228 9.22 -18.26 -3.39
N SER A 229 8.06 -18.45 -2.73
CA SER A 229 7.26 -19.68 -2.83
C SER A 229 6.48 -19.81 -4.15
N GLU A 230 6.32 -18.73 -4.90
CA GLU A 230 5.52 -18.65 -6.12
C GLU A 230 6.27 -17.85 -7.20
N PRO A 231 7.36 -18.37 -7.78
CA PRO A 231 8.26 -17.60 -8.63
C PRO A 231 7.64 -17.13 -9.95
N THR A 232 6.50 -17.72 -10.36
CA THR A 232 5.72 -17.29 -11.53
C THR A 232 4.80 -16.11 -11.23
N HIS A 233 4.55 -15.81 -9.95
CA HIS A 233 3.69 -14.72 -9.54
C HIS A 233 4.52 -13.46 -9.24
N THR A 234 4.14 -12.37 -9.90
CA THR A 234 4.75 -11.06 -9.71
C THR A 234 3.74 -10.12 -9.08
N HIS A 235 4.21 -9.30 -8.15
CA HIS A 235 3.49 -8.16 -7.63
C HIS A 235 4.05 -6.88 -8.24
N VAL A 236 3.17 -5.96 -8.53
CA VAL A 236 3.50 -4.56 -8.81
C VAL A 236 2.93 -3.69 -7.69
N GLY A 237 3.56 -2.56 -7.43
CA GLY A 237 3.05 -1.61 -6.46
C GLY A 237 3.57 -0.22 -6.70
N ALA A 238 2.98 0.73 -5.99
CA ALA A 238 3.44 2.11 -6.00
C ALA A 238 3.31 2.74 -4.62
N VAL A 239 4.23 3.64 -4.31
CA VAL A 239 4.14 4.56 -3.16
C VAL A 239 4.00 5.97 -3.72
N CYS A 240 3.09 6.77 -3.19
CA CYS A 240 2.92 8.17 -3.55
C CYS A 240 2.94 9.06 -2.31
N TYR A 241 3.64 10.20 -2.36
CA TYR A 241 3.65 11.18 -1.27
C TYR A 241 3.89 12.61 -1.74
N ARG A 242 3.35 13.58 -0.97
CA ARG A 242 3.48 15.02 -1.26
C ARG A 242 4.84 15.55 -0.83
N LEU A 243 5.58 16.22 -1.69
CA LEU A 243 6.87 16.84 -1.40
C LEU A 243 6.69 18.21 -0.73
N ASP A 244 7.79 18.75 -0.21
CA ASP A 244 7.81 20.13 0.29
C ASP A 244 7.67 21.11 -0.90
N GLU A 245 7.18 22.34 -0.67
CA GLU A 245 6.86 23.29 -1.76
C GLU A 245 8.07 23.67 -2.62
N GLU A 246 9.28 23.61 -2.07
CA GLU A 246 10.53 23.90 -2.78
C GLU A 246 10.98 22.74 -3.69
N GLU A 247 10.39 21.55 -3.52
CA GLU A 247 10.75 20.35 -4.25
C GLU A 247 9.78 20.09 -5.41
N THR A 248 10.33 19.91 -6.61
CA THR A 248 9.57 19.41 -7.75
C THR A 248 9.55 17.89 -7.74
N GLY A 249 8.33 17.35 -7.78
CA GLY A 249 8.09 15.91 -7.85
C GLY A 249 7.91 15.40 -9.27
N GLY A 250 7.72 14.09 -9.37
CA GLY A 250 7.52 13.34 -10.61
C GLY A 250 7.40 11.85 -10.31
N LEU A 251 7.06 11.05 -11.32
CA LEU A 251 7.15 9.60 -11.19
C LEU A 251 8.61 9.17 -11.30
N VAL A 252 9.07 8.45 -10.29
CA VAL A 252 10.34 7.73 -10.28
C VAL A 252 10.02 6.25 -10.44
N VAL A 253 10.36 5.68 -11.58
CA VAL A 253 10.21 4.23 -11.79
C VAL A 253 11.38 3.54 -11.09
N SER A 254 11.08 2.77 -10.04
CA SER A 254 12.03 1.82 -9.45
C SER A 254 11.71 0.43 -9.98
N GLU A 255 12.71 -0.30 -10.46
CA GLU A 255 12.46 -1.66 -10.95
C GLU A 255 12.42 -2.70 -9.84
N THR A 256 12.87 -2.35 -8.63
CA THR A 256 12.98 -3.29 -7.50
C THR A 256 12.40 -2.69 -6.23
N LEU A 257 11.65 -3.50 -5.50
CA LEU A 257 11.17 -3.14 -4.19
C LEU A 257 12.34 -3.04 -3.19
N THR A 258 12.57 -1.85 -2.65
CA THR A 258 13.42 -1.66 -1.46
C THR A 258 12.51 -1.55 -0.25
N ALA A 259 12.39 -2.62 0.53
CA ALA A 259 11.52 -2.68 1.70
C ALA A 259 12.17 -3.43 2.86
N VAL A 260 11.81 -3.02 4.08
CA VAL A 260 12.08 -3.78 5.30
C VAL A 260 11.13 -4.98 5.34
N ARG A 261 11.68 -6.17 5.12
CA ARG A 261 10.92 -7.41 5.16
C ARG A 261 10.71 -7.87 6.60
N MET A 262 9.49 -8.26 6.94
CA MET A 262 9.13 -8.78 8.25
C MET A 262 8.35 -10.08 8.13
N GLU A 263 8.65 -11.01 9.03
CA GLU A 263 7.94 -12.28 9.12
C GLU A 263 6.75 -12.18 10.08
N ILE A 264 5.65 -12.88 9.78
CA ILE A 264 4.45 -12.86 10.62
C ILE A 264 4.76 -13.30 12.06
N LYS A 265 5.63 -14.31 12.24
CA LYS A 265 6.04 -14.79 13.57
C LYS A 265 6.76 -13.70 14.37
N GLN A 266 7.61 -12.91 13.71
CA GLN A 266 8.32 -11.80 14.35
C GLN A 266 7.32 -10.70 14.77
N LEU A 267 6.31 -10.43 13.95
CA LEU A 267 5.26 -9.47 14.28
C LEU A 267 4.45 -9.90 15.49
N ILE A 268 4.04 -11.17 15.55
CA ILE A 268 3.29 -11.74 16.68
C ILE A 268 4.10 -11.60 17.97
N THR A 269 5.34 -12.09 17.99
CA THR A 269 6.19 -12.01 19.18
C THR A 269 6.43 -10.57 19.63
N LYS A 270 6.64 -9.64 18.70
CA LYS A 270 6.83 -8.22 19.04
C LYS A 270 5.54 -7.60 19.60
N MET A 271 4.38 -7.96 19.06
CA MET A 271 3.09 -7.47 19.55
C MET A 271 2.77 -8.01 20.94
N GLU A 272 3.05 -9.30 21.21
CA GLU A 272 2.88 -9.90 22.54
C GLU A 272 3.76 -9.23 23.59
N GLN A 273 4.95 -8.76 23.23
CA GLN A 273 5.83 -7.98 24.11
C GLN A 273 5.37 -6.53 24.33
N MET A 274 4.37 -6.06 23.59
CA MET A 274 3.82 -4.71 23.70
C MET A 274 2.56 -4.61 24.56
N ILE A 275 1.85 -5.72 24.76
CA ILE A 275 0.62 -5.85 25.55
C ILE A 275 0.99 -6.25 26.99
#